data_AF-A0A0W0TTY7-F1
#
_entry.id   AF-A0A0W0TTY7-F1
#
_cell.length_a   1.000
_cell.length_b   1.000
_cell.length_c   1.000
_cell.angle_alpha   90.00
_cell.angle_beta   90.00
_cell.angle_gamma   90.00
#
_symmetry.space_group_name_H-M   'P 1'
#
loop_
_entity.id
_entity.type
_entity.pdbx_description
1 polymer ?
#
loop_
_entity_poly.entity_id
_entity_poly.type
_entity_poly.pdbx_seq_one_letter_code
_entity_poly.pdbx_strand_id
1 'polypeptide(L)'
;MKKESPSRIVTVLKNIFNVRKWSDFDRMKSFTVYLGDGFKRLFVPQKNTGSGESFNVAMAKYNLTEKDLIAQQKALFRLSILMFIAAILVFSYAVYHVIYGSISAVIISLVVMLIALALAFRYHFWYYQIKVRKLGCTFREWFRQGLMGDKP
;
A
#
# COMPACT_ATOMS: atom_id res chain seq x y z
N MET A 1 -33.28 49.29 -12.26
CA MET A 1 -31.86 49.01 -11.92
C MET A 1 -31.27 48.13 -13.01
N LYS A 2 -30.33 48.65 -13.81
CA LYS A 2 -29.63 47.88 -14.86
C LYS A 2 -28.67 46.90 -14.19
N LYS A 3 -28.79 45.61 -14.48
CA LYS A 3 -27.82 44.59 -14.06
C LYS A 3 -26.60 44.71 -14.98
N GLU A 4 -25.53 45.30 -14.46
CA GLU A 4 -24.22 45.41 -15.11
C GLU A 4 -23.72 44.02 -15.52
N SER A 5 -23.37 43.86 -16.80
CA SER A 5 -22.84 42.63 -17.37
C SER A 5 -21.53 42.23 -16.67
N PRO A 6 -21.31 40.95 -16.31
CA PRO A 6 -20.10 40.55 -15.62
C PRO A 6 -18.88 40.87 -16.48
N SER A 7 -18.03 41.78 -15.98
CA SER A 7 -16.83 42.25 -16.65
C SER A 7 -15.93 41.07 -17.04
N ARG A 8 -15.55 40.99 -18.32
CA ARG A 8 -14.70 39.94 -18.91
C ARG A 8 -13.40 39.72 -18.11
N ILE A 9 -12.92 40.77 -17.43
CA ILE A 9 -11.72 40.77 -16.59
C ILE A 9 -11.91 39.87 -15.35
N VAL A 10 -13.09 39.91 -14.72
CA VAL A 10 -13.43 39.08 -13.57
C VAL A 10 -13.46 37.60 -13.97
N THR A 11 -13.97 37.28 -15.15
CA THR A 11 -13.99 35.92 -15.69
C THR A 11 -12.58 35.37 -15.94
N VAL A 12 -11.67 36.20 -16.46
CA VAL A 12 -10.27 35.80 -16.70
C VAL A 12 -9.53 35.58 -15.38
N LEU A 13 -9.64 36.51 -14.42
CA LEU A 13 -9.04 36.35 -13.08
C LEU A 13 -9.55 35.10 -12.35
N LYS A 14 -10.86 34.81 -12.46
CA LYS A 14 -11.48 33.63 -11.86
C LYS A 14 -11.03 32.32 -12.51
N ASN A 15 -10.65 32.34 -13.80
CA ASN A 15 -10.06 31.19 -14.48
C ASN A 15 -8.58 30.98 -14.13
N ILE A 16 -7.82 32.05 -13.90
CA ILE A 16 -6.40 31.98 -13.48
C ILE A 16 -6.29 31.48 -12.03
N PHE A 17 -7.12 32.00 -11.11
CA PHE A 17 -7.18 31.57 -9.71
C PHE A 17 -8.13 30.38 -9.48
N ASN A 18 -8.23 29.47 -10.46
CA ASN A 18 -9.01 28.25 -10.28
C ASN A 18 -8.17 27.21 -9.51
N VAL A 19 -8.01 27.44 -8.20
CA VAL A 19 -7.22 26.62 -7.26
C VAL A 19 -7.56 25.13 -7.39
N ARG A 20 -8.83 24.81 -7.67
CA ARG A 20 -9.32 23.44 -7.87
C ARG A 20 -8.71 22.74 -9.10
N LYS A 21 -8.52 23.48 -10.20
CA LYS A 21 -7.83 22.97 -11.40
C LYS A 21 -6.31 22.92 -11.20
N TRP A 22 -5.74 23.91 -10.52
CA TRP A 22 -4.30 24.00 -10.29
C TRP A 22 -3.79 22.90 -9.37
N SER A 23 -4.56 22.53 -8.35
CA SER A 23 -4.23 21.45 -7.43
C SER A 23 -4.70 20.07 -7.90
N ASP A 24 -5.26 19.95 -9.12
CA ASP A 24 -5.94 18.76 -9.64
C ASP A 24 -6.78 18.05 -8.55
N PHE A 25 -7.65 18.83 -7.89
CA PHE A 25 -8.33 18.40 -6.66
C PHE A 25 -9.16 17.13 -6.86
N ASP A 26 -9.77 16.97 -8.03
CA ASP A 26 -10.57 15.78 -8.33
C ASP A 26 -9.68 14.52 -8.40
N ARG A 27 -8.44 14.65 -8.88
CA ARG A 27 -7.43 13.57 -8.86
C ARG A 27 -6.90 13.32 -7.45
N MET A 28 -6.61 14.36 -6.67
CA MET A 28 -6.15 14.20 -5.30
C MET A 28 -7.22 13.50 -4.43
N LYS A 29 -8.49 13.92 -4.59
CA LYS A 29 -9.64 13.32 -3.91
C LYS A 29 -9.83 11.85 -4.30
N SER A 30 -9.73 11.50 -5.58
CA SER A 30 -9.87 10.10 -6.00
C SER A 30 -8.78 9.24 -5.39
N PHE A 31 -7.52 9.69 -5.38
CA PHE A 31 -6.43 9.00 -4.69
C PHE A 31 -6.68 8.82 -3.19
N THR A 32 -7.14 9.86 -2.48
CA THR A 32 -7.46 9.76 -1.05
C THR A 32 -8.60 8.78 -0.77
N VAL A 33 -9.64 8.76 -1.61
CA VAL A 33 -10.76 7.80 -1.50
C VAL A 33 -10.26 6.37 -1.75
N TYR A 34 -9.44 6.15 -2.79
CA TYR A 34 -8.83 4.84 -3.05
C TYR A 34 -7.92 4.36 -1.90
N LEU A 35 -7.11 5.27 -1.32
CA LEU A 35 -6.28 4.95 -0.16
C LEU A 35 -7.17 4.60 1.05
N GLY A 36 -8.21 5.39 1.31
CA GLY A 36 -9.13 5.18 2.42
C GLY A 36 -9.90 3.87 2.29
N ASP A 37 -10.37 3.52 1.10
CA ASP A 37 -11.05 2.26 0.83
C ASP A 37 -10.09 1.07 0.87
N GLY A 38 -8.86 1.23 0.38
CA GLY A 38 -7.80 0.24 0.54
C GLY A 38 -7.50 -0.03 2.01
N PHE A 39 -7.35 1.03 2.81
CA PHE A 39 -7.14 0.93 4.25
C PHE A 39 -8.34 0.28 4.94
N LYS A 40 -9.57 0.69 4.64
CA LYS A 40 -10.78 0.03 5.16
C LYS A 40 -10.82 -1.45 4.81
N ARG A 41 -10.46 -1.86 3.58
CA ARG A 41 -10.40 -3.27 3.19
C ARG A 41 -9.37 -4.08 3.97
N LEU A 42 -8.29 -3.45 4.46
CA LEU A 42 -7.32 -4.10 5.34
C LEU A 42 -7.87 -4.34 6.76
N PHE A 43 -8.84 -3.53 7.21
CA PHE A 43 -9.42 -3.58 8.56
C PHE A 43 -10.87 -4.10 8.62
N VAL A 44 -11.53 -4.33 7.49
CA VAL A 44 -12.81 -5.03 7.45
C VAL A 44 -12.52 -6.50 7.75
N PRO A 45 -12.99 -7.05 8.89
CA PRO A 45 -12.91 -8.48 9.12
C PRO A 45 -13.65 -9.15 7.97
N GLN A 46 -12.94 -9.99 7.20
CA GLN A 46 -13.57 -10.84 6.20
C GLN A 46 -14.63 -11.63 6.95
N LYS A 47 -15.91 -11.28 6.77
CA LYS A 47 -17.02 -12.10 7.24
C LYS A 47 -16.78 -13.47 6.62
N ASN A 48 -16.59 -14.48 7.46
CA ASN A 48 -16.43 -15.88 7.08
C ASN A 48 -17.62 -16.32 6.21
N THR A 49 -17.59 -16.05 4.92
CA THR A 49 -18.38 -16.77 3.92
C THR A 49 -17.63 -18.06 3.64
N GLY A 50 -17.94 -19.08 4.45
CA GLY A 50 -17.41 -20.42 4.29
C GLY A 50 -16.82 -20.96 5.59
N SER A 51 -17.64 -21.71 6.31
CA SER A 51 -17.20 -22.69 7.30
C SER A 51 -15.97 -23.46 6.78
N GLY A 52 -14.81 -23.29 7.44
CA GLY A 52 -13.75 -24.31 7.46
C GLY A 52 -13.19 -24.82 6.12
N GLU A 53 -12.89 -23.98 5.13
CA GLU A 53 -11.91 -24.40 4.10
C GLU A 53 -10.53 -24.46 4.78
N SER A 54 -10.22 -25.62 5.35
CA SER A 54 -8.91 -25.90 5.92
C SER A 54 -7.83 -25.69 4.85
N PHE A 55 -6.66 -25.25 5.26
CA PHE A 55 -5.48 -25.10 4.40
C PHE A 55 -5.23 -26.32 3.49
N ASN A 56 -5.66 -27.51 3.94
CA ASN A 56 -5.63 -28.75 3.17
C ASN A 56 -6.59 -28.77 1.96
N VAL A 57 -7.79 -28.19 2.07
CA VAL A 57 -8.74 -28.07 0.95
C VAL A 57 -8.20 -27.11 -0.11
N ALA A 58 -7.60 -25.99 0.32
CA ALA A 58 -6.93 -25.06 -0.59
C ALA A 58 -5.70 -25.71 -1.27
N MET A 59 -4.89 -26.45 -0.51
CA MET A 59 -3.74 -27.18 -1.04
C MET A 59 -4.16 -28.23 -2.09
N ALA A 60 -5.24 -28.97 -1.82
CA ALA A 60 -5.81 -29.94 -2.75
C ALA A 60 -6.37 -29.27 -4.01
N LYS A 61 -7.04 -28.11 -3.87
CA LYS A 61 -7.58 -27.33 -4.99
C LYS A 61 -6.49 -26.78 -5.92
N TYR A 62 -5.34 -26.40 -5.36
CA TYR A 62 -4.21 -25.85 -6.12
C TYR A 62 -3.14 -26.91 -6.48
N ASN A 63 -3.37 -28.21 -6.19
CA ASN A 63 -2.40 -29.29 -6.39
C ASN A 63 -0.98 -28.96 -5.85
N LEU A 64 -0.90 -28.23 -4.74
CA LEU A 64 0.39 -27.81 -4.18
C LEU A 64 0.96 -28.92 -3.31
N THR A 65 2.20 -29.30 -3.54
CA THR A 65 2.92 -30.21 -2.63
C THR A 65 3.49 -29.42 -1.46
N GLU A 66 3.64 -30.03 -0.28
CA GLU A 66 4.30 -29.38 0.87
C GLU A 66 5.71 -28.85 0.53
N LYS A 67 6.41 -29.51 -0.39
CA LYS A 67 7.73 -29.08 -0.88
C LYS A 67 7.66 -27.75 -1.65
N ASP A 68 6.63 -27.55 -2.46
CA ASP A 68 6.43 -26.33 -3.25
C ASP A 68 6.09 -25.15 -2.34
N LEU A 69 5.30 -25.40 -1.30
CA LEU A 69 4.96 -24.43 -0.26
C LEU A 69 6.20 -23.93 0.49
N ILE A 70 7.12 -24.82 0.87
CA ILE A 70 8.37 -24.45 1.55
C ILE A 70 9.28 -23.65 0.60
N ALA A 71 9.35 -24.04 -0.67
CA ALA A 71 10.12 -23.32 -1.68
C ALA A 71 9.58 -21.90 -1.90
N GLN A 72 8.27 -21.77 -2.04
CA GLN A 72 7.59 -20.48 -2.23
C GLN A 72 7.70 -19.60 -0.99
N GLN A 73 7.60 -20.19 0.22
CA GLN A 73 7.81 -19.50 1.48
C GLN A 73 9.21 -18.86 1.54
N LYS A 74 10.26 -19.63 1.24
CA LYS A 74 11.65 -19.11 1.19
C LYS A 74 11.82 -18.03 0.12
N ALA A 75 11.20 -18.20 -1.04
CA ALA A 75 11.25 -17.21 -2.12
C ALA A 75 10.60 -15.87 -1.71
N LEU A 76 9.40 -15.94 -1.12
CA LEU A 76 8.66 -14.76 -0.64
C LEU A 76 9.40 -14.02 0.47
N PHE A 77 10.04 -14.75 1.39
CA PHE A 77 10.85 -14.14 2.44
C PHE A 77 12.07 -13.39 1.88
N ARG A 78 12.80 -14.00 0.93
CA ARG A 78 13.93 -13.33 0.26
C ARG A 78 13.47 -12.09 -0.51
N LEU A 79 12.32 -12.17 -1.19
CA LEU A 79 11.74 -11.05 -1.94
C LEU A 79 11.32 -9.91 -1.00
N SER A 80 10.73 -10.24 0.15
CA SER A 80 10.38 -9.27 1.18
C SER A 80 11.61 -8.52 1.69
N ILE A 81 12.70 -9.23 1.97
CA ILE A 81 13.96 -8.61 2.42
C ILE A 81 14.53 -7.73 1.31
N LEU A 82 14.52 -8.20 0.05
CA LEU A 82 15.02 -7.43 -1.08
C LEU A 82 14.25 -6.11 -1.24
N MET A 83 12.91 -6.14 -1.16
CA MET A 83 12.08 -4.93 -1.22
C MET A 83 12.35 -3.98 -0.05
N PHE A 84 12.60 -4.53 1.15
CA PHE A 84 12.95 -3.71 2.31
C PHE A 84 14.30 -3.02 2.14
N ILE A 85 15.32 -3.74 1.65
CA ILE A 85 16.63 -3.17 1.31
C ILE A 85 16.48 -2.09 0.23
N ALA A 86 15.69 -2.37 -0.82
CA ALA A 86 15.41 -1.39 -1.86
C ALA A 86 14.74 -0.12 -1.30
N ALA A 87 13.80 -0.26 -0.36
CA ALA A 87 13.19 0.87 0.32
C ALA A 87 14.22 1.71 1.10
N ILE A 88 15.17 1.07 1.79
CA ILE A 88 16.28 1.76 2.48
C ILE A 88 17.17 2.51 1.48
N LEU A 89 17.53 1.89 0.35
CA LEU A 89 18.34 2.54 -0.68
C LEU A 89 17.66 3.78 -1.27
N VAL A 90 16.36 3.66 -1.59
CA VAL A 90 15.57 4.79 -2.09
C VAL A 90 15.41 5.86 -1.02
N PHE A 91 15.28 5.49 0.26
CA PHE A 91 15.24 6.45 1.36
C PHE A 91 16.56 7.23 1.49
N SER A 92 17.70 6.55 1.47
CA SER A 92 19.02 7.19 1.48
C SER A 92 19.21 8.12 0.28
N TYR A 93 18.71 7.72 -0.90
CA TYR A 93 18.72 8.56 -2.09
C TYR A 93 17.81 9.80 -1.97
N ALA A 94 16.65 9.65 -1.32
CA ALA A 94 15.78 10.77 -1.03
C ALA A 94 16.46 11.78 -0.08
N VAL A 95 17.13 11.30 0.98
CA VAL A 95 17.91 12.14 1.91
C VAL A 95 19.02 12.89 1.17
N TYR A 96 19.71 12.24 0.25
CA TYR A 96 20.69 12.90 -0.62
C TYR A 96 20.07 14.08 -1.37
N HIS A 97 18.92 13.89 -2.03
CA HIS A 97 18.23 14.96 -2.77
C HIS A 97 17.73 16.12 -1.90
N VAL A 98 17.45 15.89 -0.61
CA VAL A 98 17.09 16.98 0.34
C VAL A 98 18.24 17.99 0.46
N ILE A 99 19.48 17.52 0.47
CA ILE A 99 20.67 18.37 0.63
C ILE A 99 20.90 19.25 -0.61
N TYR A 100 20.56 18.76 -1.81
CA TYR A 100 20.71 19.49 -3.08
C TYR A 100 19.49 20.37 -3.43
N GLY A 101 18.47 20.43 -2.56
CA GLY A 101 17.33 21.35 -2.71
C GLY A 101 16.27 20.94 -3.74
N SER A 102 16.35 19.73 -4.31
CA SER A 102 15.37 19.25 -5.30
C SER A 102 14.14 18.62 -4.61
N ILE A 103 13.25 19.46 -4.09
CA ILE A 103 12.05 19.03 -3.34
C ILE A 103 11.17 18.07 -4.17
N SER A 104 11.05 18.28 -5.47
CA SER A 104 10.28 17.40 -6.36
C SER A 104 10.86 15.98 -6.42
N ALA A 105 12.20 15.85 -6.49
CA ALA A 105 12.86 14.55 -6.51
C ALA A 105 12.73 13.82 -5.17
N VAL A 106 12.73 14.56 -4.05
CA VAL A 106 12.48 14.02 -2.71
C VAL A 106 11.08 13.45 -2.62
N ILE A 107 10.06 14.20 -3.05
CA ILE A 107 8.65 13.74 -2.98
C ILE A 107 8.45 12.47 -3.82
N ILE A 108 8.99 12.43 -5.05
CA ILE A 108 8.86 11.25 -5.92
C ILE A 108 9.57 10.05 -5.29
N SER A 109 10.80 10.23 -4.80
CA SER A 109 11.56 9.16 -4.14
C SER A 109 10.87 8.64 -2.88
N LEU A 110 10.23 9.54 -2.11
CA LEU A 110 9.45 9.18 -0.93
C LEU A 110 8.24 8.31 -1.30
N VAL A 111 7.51 8.65 -2.37
CA VAL A 111 6.40 7.82 -2.87
C VAL A 111 6.87 6.44 -3.29
N VAL A 112 7.99 6.36 -4.02
CA VAL A 112 8.57 5.06 -4.44
C VAL A 112 9.00 4.23 -3.23
N MET A 113 9.59 4.85 -2.22
CA MET A 113 9.96 4.20 -0.97
C MET A 113 8.74 3.64 -0.22
N LEU A 114 7.64 4.41 -0.14
CA LEU A 114 6.38 3.95 0.47
C LEU A 114 5.78 2.76 -0.28
N ILE A 115 5.82 2.75 -1.62
CA ILE A 115 5.37 1.62 -2.44
C ILE A 115 6.24 0.39 -2.18
N ALA A 116 7.56 0.55 -2.14
CA ALA A 116 8.49 -0.54 -1.84
C ALA A 116 8.24 -1.13 -0.45
N LEU A 117 7.98 -0.28 0.55
CA LEU A 117 7.66 -0.71 1.92
C LEU A 117 6.31 -1.44 1.98
N ALA A 118 5.29 -0.97 1.27
CA ALA A 118 4.00 -1.65 1.16
C ALA A 118 4.13 -3.05 0.51
N LEU A 119 4.98 -3.18 -0.52
CA LEU A 119 5.29 -4.46 -1.16
C LEU A 119 6.07 -5.38 -0.22
N ALA A 120 7.08 -4.86 0.48
CA ALA A 120 7.83 -5.62 1.48
C ALA A 120 6.90 -6.18 2.56
N PHE A 121 6.00 -5.33 3.09
CA PHE A 121 4.98 -5.75 4.04
C PHE A 121 4.07 -6.86 3.45
N ARG A 122 3.58 -6.69 2.21
CA ARG A 122 2.72 -7.68 1.54
C ARG A 122 3.41 -9.05 1.42
N TYR A 123 4.69 -9.07 1.02
CA TYR A 123 5.44 -10.31 0.88
C TYR A 123 5.72 -10.97 2.23
N HIS A 124 6.02 -10.18 3.27
CA HIS A 124 6.15 -10.70 4.64
C HIS A 124 4.84 -11.27 5.17
N PHE A 125 3.71 -10.63 4.85
CA PHE A 125 2.39 -11.10 5.24
C PHE A 125 2.04 -12.45 4.57
N TRP A 126 2.32 -12.60 3.27
CA TRP A 126 2.16 -13.88 2.57
C TRP A 126 3.05 -14.99 3.12
N TYR A 127 4.30 -14.68 3.45
CA TYR A 127 5.19 -15.61 4.14
C TYR A 127 4.58 -16.09 5.48
N TYR A 128 4.02 -15.17 6.26
CA TYR A 128 3.39 -15.50 7.54
C TYR A 128 2.12 -16.34 7.38
N GLN A 129 1.27 -16.04 6.39
CA GLN A 129 0.06 -16.84 6.11
C GLN A 129 0.40 -18.29 5.76
N ILE A 130 1.46 -18.50 4.97
CA ILE A 130 1.97 -19.86 4.64
C ILE A 130 2.53 -20.54 5.89
N LYS A 131 3.29 -19.82 6.72
CA LYS A 131 3.88 -20.37 7.96
C LYS A 131 2.81 -20.81 8.97
N VAL A 132 1.77 -20.02 9.16
CA VAL A 132 0.70 -20.30 10.15
C VAL A 132 -0.35 -21.27 9.61
N ARG A 133 -0.32 -21.59 8.30
CA ARG A 133 -1.29 -22.49 7.64
C ARG A 133 -2.75 -22.08 7.90
N LYS A 134 -3.02 -20.78 8.03
CA LYS A 134 -4.36 -20.21 8.22
C LYS A 134 -4.65 -19.17 7.14
N LEU A 135 -5.64 -19.45 6.28
CA LEU A 135 -6.17 -18.48 5.34
C LEU A 135 -7.13 -17.55 6.11
N GLY A 136 -6.64 -16.39 6.53
CA GLY A 136 -7.46 -15.39 7.24
C GLY A 136 -6.90 -14.85 8.56
N CYS A 137 -5.58 -14.91 8.80
CA CYS A 137 -4.99 -14.23 9.96
C CYS A 137 -5.27 -12.72 9.94
N THR A 138 -5.66 -12.19 11.09
CA THR A 138 -5.87 -10.74 11.27
C THR A 138 -4.52 -10.00 11.36
N PHE A 139 -4.49 -8.71 10.98
CA PHE A 139 -3.28 -7.88 11.08
C PHE A 139 -2.70 -7.85 12.51
N ARG A 140 -3.58 -7.90 13.53
CA ARG A 140 -3.21 -7.94 14.94
C ARG A 140 -2.47 -9.24 15.32
N GLU A 141 -2.90 -10.38 14.80
CA GLU A 141 -2.21 -11.66 15.00
C GLU A 141 -0.85 -11.69 14.28
N TRP A 142 -0.79 -11.19 13.04
CA TRP A 142 0.46 -11.05 12.30
C TRP A 142 1.48 -10.18 13.02
N PHE A 143 1.06 -9.02 13.52
CA PHE A 143 1.98 -8.10 14.21
C PHE A 143 2.50 -8.70 15.51
N ARG A 144 1.62 -9.33 16.29
CA ARG A 144 1.96 -9.89 17.60
C ARG A 144 2.82 -11.15 17.50
N GLN A 145 2.47 -12.10 16.63
CA GLN A 145 3.16 -13.39 16.52
C GLN A 145 4.27 -13.41 15.45
N GLY A 146 4.14 -12.59 14.41
CA GLY A 146 5.10 -12.53 13.30
C GLY A 146 6.27 -11.57 13.53
N LEU A 147 6.00 -10.39 14.10
CA LEU A 147 6.99 -9.34 14.36
C LEU A 147 7.45 -9.31 15.83
N MET A 148 6.52 -9.37 16.77
CA MET A 148 6.82 -9.36 18.21
C MET A 148 7.26 -10.71 18.77
N GLY A 149 7.02 -11.81 18.03
CA GLY A 149 7.48 -13.14 18.44
C GLY A 149 6.76 -13.71 19.67
N ASP A 150 5.63 -13.14 20.07
CA ASP A 150 4.79 -13.71 21.13
C ASP A 150 4.35 -15.10 20.69
N LYS A 151 4.75 -16.12 21.48
CA LYS A 151 4.23 -17.48 21.33
C LYS A 151 2.73 -17.49 21.67
N PRO A 152 1.93 -18.34 20.99
CA PRO A 152 0.50 -18.45 21.24
C PRO A 152 0.19 -18.80 22.69
#